data_AF-A0A505HMG1-F1
#
_entry.id   AF-A0A505HMG1-F1
#
_cell.length_a   1.000
_cell.length_b   1.000
_cell.length_c   1.000
_cell.angle_alpha   90.00
_cell.angle_beta   90.00
_cell.angle_gamma   90.00
#
_symmetry.space_group_name_H-M   'P 1'
#
loop_
_entity.id
_entity.type
_entity.pdbx_description
1 polymer ?
#
loop_
_entity_poly.entity_id
_entity_poly.type
_entity_poly.pdbx_seq_one_letter_code
_entity_poly.pdbx_strand_id
1 'polypeptide(L)'
;MVHNCGGSRPRHDATCACACADTGIVTGYHPQVGDTVVLGRAELGVPLAEKLNGVHFNGKAYANIGENGNPQWVNEVQNALGNDGMNIAVDLGGLDAKAGWGPREIFEAAARRGSGPGGWRGNAGTDWEMRQIMLKSFRNPNLAGRITWYLNGSNVTSAMRGVLEWERMRQCLRRIWLVRLTASWITPLR
;
A
#
# COMPACT_ATOMS: atom_id res chain seq x y z
N MET A 1 7.79 2.21 15.98
CA MET A 1 9.26 2.10 16.06
C MET A 1 9.74 1.57 14.72
N VAL A 2 10.63 2.30 14.04
CA VAL A 2 11.16 1.91 12.72
C VAL A 2 12.04 0.68 12.92
N HIS A 3 11.58 -0.48 12.48
CA HIS A 3 12.41 -1.68 12.44
C HIS A 3 13.25 -1.64 11.17
N ASN A 4 14.56 -1.47 11.32
CA ASN A 4 15.49 -1.45 10.20
C ASN A 4 16.76 -2.20 10.55
N CYS A 5 16.92 -3.40 9.97
CA CYS A 5 18.20 -4.08 9.77
C CYS A 5 18.12 -4.92 8.49
N GLY A 6 18.97 -4.61 7.50
CA GLY A 6 19.35 -5.44 6.33
C GLY A 6 18.36 -5.41 5.16
N GLY A 7 18.73 -5.32 3.88
CA GLY A 7 19.97 -5.17 3.09
C GLY A 7 19.47 -4.88 1.65
N SER A 8 20.21 -4.92 0.54
CA SER A 8 21.62 -4.63 0.25
C SER A 8 21.73 -4.62 -1.28
N ARG A 9 21.89 -3.46 -1.92
CA ARG A 9 22.63 -3.37 -3.19
C ARG A 9 23.40 -2.05 -3.33
N PRO A 10 24.72 -2.13 -3.62
CA PRO A 10 25.52 -1.01 -4.08
C PRO A 10 25.50 -1.01 -5.61
N ARG A 11 24.74 -0.10 -6.23
CA ARG A 11 24.82 0.32 -7.64
C ARG A 11 23.55 1.10 -7.96
N HIS A 12 23.52 2.36 -7.55
CA HIS A 12 23.18 3.44 -8.46
C HIS A 12 23.88 4.69 -7.93
N ASP A 13 25.09 4.83 -8.43
CA ASP A 13 25.77 6.07 -8.74
C ASP A 13 25.72 7.15 -7.66
N ALA A 14 26.88 7.34 -7.04
CA ALA A 14 27.28 8.57 -6.38
C ALA A 14 27.05 9.84 -7.24
N THR A 15 26.62 9.74 -8.50
CA THR A 15 26.30 10.87 -9.38
C THR A 15 24.85 11.38 -9.27
N CYS A 16 23.90 10.65 -8.68
CA CYS A 16 22.62 11.27 -8.25
C CYS A 16 22.71 11.84 -6.82
N ALA A 17 23.72 11.43 -6.06
CA ALA A 17 24.10 12.07 -4.80
C ALA A 17 24.85 13.41 -5.00
N CYS A 18 25.25 13.75 -6.22
CA CYS A 18 26.05 14.95 -6.51
C CYS A 18 25.26 16.21 -6.91
N ALA A 19 23.93 16.23 -6.81
CA ALA A 19 23.15 17.47 -6.99
C ALA A 19 22.37 17.92 -5.74
N CYS A 20 22.59 17.26 -4.60
CA CYS A 20 22.08 17.72 -3.29
C CYS A 20 23.19 17.80 -2.23
N ALA A 21 24.45 17.83 -2.67
CA ALA A 21 25.57 18.27 -1.85
C ALA A 21 25.41 19.77 -1.61
N ASP A 22 24.55 20.13 -0.65
CA ASP A 22 24.64 21.31 0.21
C ASP A 22 23.49 21.42 1.25
N THR A 23 22.56 20.44 1.33
CA THR A 23 21.49 20.46 2.37
C THR A 23 21.44 19.24 3.28
N GLY A 24 22.29 18.22 3.08
CA GLY A 24 22.44 17.10 4.04
C GLY A 24 21.22 16.19 4.22
N ILE A 25 20.14 16.39 3.46
CA ILE A 25 18.96 15.53 3.49
C ILE A 25 19.07 14.52 2.34
N VAL A 26 19.33 13.25 2.68
CA VAL A 26 19.17 12.14 1.75
C VAL A 26 17.67 11.96 1.50
N THR A 27 17.17 12.48 0.39
CA THR A 27 15.80 12.20 -0.08
C THR A 27 15.78 10.82 -0.73
N GLY A 28 14.77 10.01 -0.39
CA GLY A 28 14.57 8.71 -1.04
C GLY A 28 14.30 8.83 -2.54
N TYR A 29 14.35 7.69 -3.26
CA TYR A 29 14.00 7.64 -4.68
C TYR A 29 12.51 7.94 -4.90
N HIS A 30 12.22 8.86 -5.82
CA HIS A 30 10.87 9.17 -6.30
C HIS A 30 10.55 8.30 -7.53
N PRO A 31 9.58 7.36 -7.42
CA PRO A 31 9.18 6.53 -8.54
C PRO A 31 8.75 7.33 -9.77
N GLN A 32 9.15 6.85 -10.95
CA GLN A 32 8.83 7.36 -12.27
C GLN A 32 7.88 6.42 -13.01
N VAL A 33 7.19 6.95 -14.03
CA VAL A 33 6.31 6.15 -14.90
C VAL A 33 7.10 4.99 -15.49
N GLY A 34 6.53 3.79 -15.42
CA GLY A 34 7.16 2.53 -15.84
C GLY A 34 7.76 1.73 -14.69
N ASP A 35 8.07 2.36 -13.56
CA ASP A 35 8.64 1.67 -12.41
C ASP A 35 7.67 0.68 -11.79
N THR A 36 8.24 -0.34 -11.16
CA THR A 36 7.51 -1.25 -10.28
C THR A 36 7.71 -0.82 -8.83
N VAL A 37 6.63 -0.44 -8.16
CA VAL A 37 6.62 -0.19 -6.72
C VAL A 37 6.13 -1.44 -6.01
N VAL A 38 6.94 -1.93 -5.07
CA VAL A 38 6.63 -3.09 -4.25
C VAL A 38 6.18 -2.64 -2.86
N LEU A 39 5.00 -3.10 -2.46
CA LEU A 39 4.39 -2.88 -1.15
C LEU A 39 4.33 -4.20 -0.39
N GLY A 40 4.52 -4.15 0.92
CA GLY A 40 4.62 -5.36 1.73
C GLY A 40 5.47 -5.16 2.97
N ARG A 41 5.68 -6.24 3.72
CA ARG A 41 6.62 -6.25 4.82
C ARG A 41 8.05 -6.26 4.32
N ALA A 42 8.94 -5.52 4.96
CA ALA A 42 10.35 -5.38 4.58
C ALA A 42 11.04 -6.73 4.30
N GLU A 43 10.79 -7.73 5.16
CA GLU A 43 11.43 -9.04 5.11
C GLU A 43 11.12 -9.84 3.83
N LEU A 44 10.04 -9.49 3.12
CA LEU A 44 9.58 -10.16 1.90
C LEU A 44 9.51 -9.20 0.70
N GLY A 45 9.10 -7.97 0.94
CA GLY A 45 8.96 -6.92 -0.06
C GLY A 45 10.30 -6.41 -0.60
N VAL A 46 11.36 -6.33 0.20
CA VAL A 46 12.68 -5.93 -0.29
C VAL A 46 13.27 -6.98 -1.25
N PRO A 47 13.33 -8.28 -0.89
CA PRO A 47 13.75 -9.32 -1.84
C PRO A 47 12.88 -9.37 -3.11
N LEU A 48 11.57 -9.14 -2.99
CA LEU A 48 10.66 -9.09 -4.13
C LEU A 48 10.96 -7.89 -5.04
N ALA A 49 11.24 -6.72 -4.48
CA ALA A 49 11.65 -5.55 -5.25
C ALA A 49 12.94 -5.78 -6.01
N GLU A 50 13.95 -6.40 -5.38
CA GLU A 50 15.20 -6.76 -6.05
C GLU A 50 14.96 -7.72 -7.23
N LYS A 51 14.08 -8.71 -7.05
CA LYS A 51 13.70 -9.67 -8.11
C LYS A 51 12.97 -9.01 -9.27
N LEU A 52 12.12 -8.03 -9.00
CA LEU A 52 11.30 -7.33 -9.99
C LEU A 52 12.00 -6.09 -10.59
N ASN A 53 13.25 -5.81 -10.19
CA ASN A 53 13.91 -4.54 -10.49
C ASN A 53 13.02 -3.33 -10.13
N GLY A 54 12.36 -3.42 -8.99
CA GLY A 54 11.43 -2.43 -8.48
C GLY A 54 11.95 -1.68 -7.26
N VAL A 55 11.09 -0.82 -6.72
CA VAL A 55 11.38 0.06 -5.59
C VAL A 55 10.51 -0.37 -4.41
N HIS A 56 11.11 -0.46 -3.23
CA HIS A 56 10.41 -0.63 -1.98
C HIS A 56 10.79 0.50 -1.03
N PHE A 57 9.82 1.12 -0.37
CA PHE A 57 10.05 2.30 0.48
C PHE A 57 10.50 1.94 1.90
N ASN A 58 11.35 0.92 2.03
CA ASN A 58 11.95 0.54 3.30
C ASN A 58 13.40 1.03 3.33
N GLY A 59 13.79 1.77 4.36
CA GLY A 59 15.16 2.28 4.50
C GLY A 59 15.25 3.65 5.16
N LYS A 60 16.46 4.05 5.58
CA LYS A 60 16.69 5.31 6.31
C LYS A 60 16.31 6.55 5.50
N ALA A 61 16.52 6.53 4.18
CA ALA A 61 16.16 7.63 3.28
C ALA A 61 14.65 7.94 3.30
N TYR A 62 13.80 6.92 3.52
CA TYR A 62 12.35 7.07 3.57
C TYR A 62 11.78 7.30 4.96
N ALA A 63 12.64 7.29 6.00
CA ALA A 63 12.26 7.59 7.38
C ALA A 63 12.17 9.10 7.65
N ASN A 64 12.65 9.93 6.72
CA ASN A 64 12.59 11.39 6.82
C ASN A 64 11.14 11.90 6.74
N ILE A 65 10.84 12.97 7.47
CA ILE A 65 9.54 13.64 7.40
C ILE A 65 9.52 14.46 6.11
N GLY A 66 8.61 14.13 5.20
CA GLY A 66 8.35 14.91 3.99
C GLY A 66 7.60 16.22 4.30
N GLU A 67 7.46 17.07 3.29
CA GLU A 67 7.00 18.47 3.38
C GLU A 67 5.65 18.65 4.10
N ASN A 68 4.78 17.63 4.08
CA ASN A 68 3.44 17.67 4.68
C ASN A 68 3.38 17.13 6.12
N GLY A 69 4.51 16.93 6.79
CA GLY A 69 4.56 16.34 8.14
C GLY A 69 4.29 14.83 8.18
N ASN A 70 4.22 14.19 7.02
CA ASN A 70 4.15 12.74 6.85
C ASN A 70 5.55 12.19 6.51
N PRO A 71 5.93 10.99 6.97
CA PRO A 71 7.12 10.31 6.50
C PRO A 71 7.12 10.20 4.97
N GLN A 72 8.28 10.31 4.34
CA GLN A 72 8.42 10.31 2.90
C GLN A 72 7.75 9.08 2.25
N TRP A 73 7.93 7.87 2.82
CA TRP A 73 7.30 6.65 2.29
C TRP A 73 5.77 6.74 2.17
N VAL A 74 5.10 7.46 3.07
CA VAL A 74 3.64 7.64 3.03
C VAL A 74 3.23 8.38 1.76
N ASN A 75 3.97 9.45 1.43
CA ASN A 75 3.71 10.25 0.24
C ASN A 75 4.03 9.43 -1.02
N GLU A 76 5.14 8.69 -1.05
CA GLU A 76 5.50 7.85 -2.20
C GLU A 76 4.47 6.75 -2.48
N VAL A 77 3.97 6.06 -1.44
CA VAL A 77 2.89 5.08 -1.59
C VAL A 77 1.63 5.75 -2.16
N GLN A 78 1.26 6.93 -1.66
CA GLN A 78 0.08 7.64 -2.16
C GLN A 78 0.23 8.08 -3.61
N ASN A 79 1.42 8.55 -4.00
CA ASN A 79 1.76 8.97 -5.35
C ASN A 79 1.76 7.77 -6.31
N ALA A 80 2.44 6.68 -5.95
CA ALA A 80 2.49 5.45 -6.74
C ALA A 80 1.09 4.89 -7.01
N LEU A 81 0.26 4.75 -5.98
CA LEU A 81 -1.13 4.28 -6.12
C LEU A 81 -2.04 5.29 -6.85
N GLY A 82 -1.64 6.56 -6.96
CA GLY A 82 -2.37 7.60 -7.68
C GLY A 82 -1.98 7.74 -9.15
N ASN A 83 -0.87 7.13 -9.58
CA ASN A 83 -0.31 7.27 -10.91
C ASN A 83 -0.65 6.03 -11.77
N ASP A 84 -1.25 6.25 -12.93
CA ASP A 84 -1.66 5.18 -13.85
C ASP A 84 -0.50 4.57 -14.65
N GLY A 85 0.62 5.27 -14.73
CA GLY A 85 1.85 4.79 -15.37
C GLY A 85 2.72 3.89 -14.48
N MET A 86 2.31 3.61 -13.23
CA MET A 86 3.08 2.78 -12.30
C MET A 86 2.66 1.31 -12.34
N ASN A 87 3.62 0.40 -12.18
CA ASN A 87 3.35 -0.99 -11.89
C ASN A 87 3.34 -1.19 -10.37
N ILE A 88 2.32 -1.87 -9.83
CA ILE A 88 2.22 -2.11 -8.39
C ILE A 88 2.36 -3.60 -8.13
N ALA A 89 3.31 -3.99 -7.29
CA ALA A 89 3.44 -5.33 -6.76
C ALA A 89 3.14 -5.31 -5.26
N VAL A 90 2.37 -6.28 -4.78
CA VAL A 90 1.98 -6.37 -3.37
C VAL A 90 2.32 -7.74 -2.83
N ASP A 91 3.19 -7.83 -1.81
CA ASP A 91 3.40 -9.05 -1.05
C ASP A 91 2.56 -9.04 0.23
N LEU A 92 1.68 -10.03 0.34
CA LEU A 92 0.81 -10.24 1.50
C LEU A 92 1.47 -11.04 2.62
N GLY A 93 2.66 -11.57 2.38
CA GLY A 93 3.39 -12.38 3.34
C GLY A 93 3.82 -11.60 4.57
N GLY A 94 3.88 -12.30 5.70
CA GLY A 94 4.22 -11.73 7.00
C GLY A 94 3.17 -10.80 7.61
N LEU A 95 2.05 -10.55 6.92
CA LEU A 95 0.84 -9.96 7.52
C LEU A 95 0.20 -10.96 8.48
N ASP A 96 -0.38 -10.45 9.57
CA ASP A 96 -1.09 -11.28 10.55
C ASP A 96 -2.27 -12.00 9.89
N ALA A 97 -2.13 -13.33 9.78
CA ALA A 97 -3.00 -14.25 9.06
C ALA A 97 -3.30 -15.46 9.93
N LYS A 98 -4.56 -15.92 9.92
CA LYS A 98 -4.94 -17.15 10.62
C LYS A 98 -4.68 -18.38 9.75
N ALA A 99 -4.48 -19.53 10.38
CA ALA A 99 -4.37 -20.80 9.67
C ALA A 99 -5.59 -21.02 8.74
N GLY A 100 -5.32 -21.42 7.49
CA GLY A 100 -6.34 -21.66 6.47
C GLY A 100 -6.83 -20.42 5.73
N TRP A 101 -6.33 -19.22 6.03
CA TRP A 101 -6.67 -18.01 5.27
C TRP A 101 -5.98 -17.99 3.91
N GLY A 102 -6.74 -17.68 2.86
CA GLY A 102 -6.21 -17.40 1.53
C GLY A 102 -5.72 -15.97 1.38
N PRO A 103 -5.07 -15.64 0.24
CA PRO A 103 -4.55 -14.30 -0.04
C PRO A 103 -5.59 -13.19 0.15
N ARG A 104 -6.84 -13.46 -0.26
CA ARG A 104 -7.94 -12.51 -0.15
C ARG A 104 -8.31 -12.19 1.29
N GLU A 105 -8.47 -13.20 2.13
CA GLU A 105 -8.80 -13.02 3.54
C GLU A 105 -7.71 -12.24 4.27
N ILE A 106 -6.45 -12.51 3.93
CA ILE A 106 -5.28 -11.80 4.46
C ILE A 106 -5.33 -10.32 4.09
N PHE A 107 -5.50 -10.01 2.80
CA PHE A 107 -5.62 -8.64 2.31
C PHE A 107 -6.77 -7.89 2.98
N GLU A 108 -7.96 -8.48 3.03
CA GLU A 108 -9.14 -7.84 3.61
C GLU A 108 -8.98 -7.60 5.12
N ALA A 109 -8.36 -8.54 5.85
CA ALA A 109 -8.07 -8.36 7.27
C ALA A 109 -7.06 -7.24 7.51
N ALA A 110 -5.98 -7.19 6.73
CA ALA A 110 -4.98 -6.13 6.80
C ALA A 110 -5.58 -4.75 6.48
N ALA A 111 -6.39 -4.64 5.42
CA ALA A 111 -7.07 -3.40 5.08
C ALA A 111 -8.07 -2.93 6.15
N ARG A 112 -8.69 -3.86 6.89
CA ARG A 112 -9.53 -3.53 8.07
C ARG A 112 -8.68 -3.02 9.22
N ARG A 113 -7.57 -3.67 9.57
CA ARG A 113 -6.64 -3.21 10.61
C ARG A 113 -6.07 -1.83 10.30
N GLY A 114 -5.66 -1.60 9.05
CA GLY A 114 -5.15 -0.31 8.58
C GLY A 114 -6.17 0.84 8.63
N SER A 115 -7.45 0.56 8.88
CA SER A 115 -8.49 1.58 9.10
C SER A 115 -8.63 2.04 10.55
N GLY A 116 -7.87 1.43 11.47
CA GLY A 116 -7.89 1.76 12.90
C GLY A 116 -7.43 3.19 13.23
N PRO A 117 -7.78 3.70 14.43
CA PRO A 117 -7.39 5.04 14.87
C PRO A 117 -5.87 5.21 14.86
N GLY A 118 -5.39 6.34 14.35
CA GLY A 118 -3.97 6.64 14.18
C GLY A 118 -3.39 6.34 12.79
N GLY A 119 -4.12 5.66 11.89
CA GLY A 119 -3.67 5.44 10.50
C GLY A 119 -2.31 4.74 10.42
N TRP A 120 -1.38 5.27 9.61
CA TRP A 120 0.00 4.78 9.55
C TRP A 120 0.79 5.00 10.84
N ARG A 121 0.35 5.92 11.73
CA ARG A 121 0.98 6.19 13.04
C ARG A 121 0.56 5.18 14.11
N GLY A 122 -0.60 4.55 13.94
CA GLY A 122 -1.21 3.66 14.94
C GLY A 122 -1.19 2.17 14.57
N ASN A 123 -0.94 1.82 13.31
CA ASN A 123 -0.92 0.44 12.82
C ASN A 123 0.39 0.11 12.10
N ALA A 124 0.63 -1.18 11.84
CA ALA A 124 1.73 -1.59 10.96
C ALA A 124 1.57 -0.91 9.59
N GLY A 125 2.65 -0.28 9.08
CA GLY A 125 2.62 0.49 7.83
C GLY A 125 2.01 -0.30 6.66
N THR A 126 2.31 -1.58 6.57
CA THR A 126 1.77 -2.49 5.55
C THR A 126 0.25 -2.70 5.66
N ASP A 127 -0.34 -2.75 6.86
CA ASP A 127 -1.80 -2.80 7.01
C ASP A 127 -2.46 -1.51 6.47
N TRP A 128 -1.82 -0.37 6.71
CA TRP A 128 -2.27 0.92 6.16
C TRP A 128 -2.11 0.98 4.63
N GLU A 129 -1.05 0.42 4.06
CA GLU A 129 -0.88 0.30 2.60
C GLU A 129 -2.03 -0.50 1.97
N MET A 130 -2.40 -1.64 2.57
CA MET A 130 -3.55 -2.45 2.12
C MET A 130 -4.86 -1.65 2.16
N ARG A 131 -5.04 -0.81 3.20
CA ARG A 131 -6.17 0.12 3.28
C ARG A 131 -6.14 1.15 2.16
N GLN A 132 -4.98 1.71 1.82
CA GLN A 132 -4.86 2.68 0.72
C GLN A 132 -5.17 2.05 -0.63
N ILE A 133 -4.67 0.82 -0.89
CA ILE A 133 -5.01 0.06 -2.08
C ILE A 133 -6.53 -0.11 -2.19
N MET A 134 -7.19 -0.53 -1.10
CA MET A 134 -8.64 -0.71 -1.08
C MET A 134 -9.39 0.60 -1.40
N LEU A 135 -9.00 1.71 -0.78
CA LEU A 135 -9.64 3.02 -0.98
C LEU A 135 -9.39 3.61 -2.38
N LYS A 136 -8.16 3.52 -2.88
CA LYS A 136 -7.80 4.09 -4.18
C LYS A 136 -8.34 3.24 -5.33
N SER A 137 -8.38 1.92 -5.18
CA SER A 137 -9.02 1.03 -6.17
C SER A 137 -10.53 1.26 -6.27
N PHE A 138 -11.18 1.70 -5.19
CA PHE A 138 -12.57 2.14 -5.24
C PHE A 138 -12.76 3.38 -6.12
N ARG A 139 -11.82 4.33 -6.08
CA ARG A 139 -11.89 5.59 -6.86
C ARG A 139 -11.37 5.45 -8.28
N ASN A 140 -10.38 4.57 -8.48
CA ASN A 140 -9.75 4.27 -9.76
C ASN A 140 -9.78 2.75 -10.01
N PRO A 141 -10.75 2.25 -10.79
CA PRO A 141 -10.84 0.83 -11.14
C PRO A 141 -9.60 0.29 -11.86
N ASN A 142 -8.90 1.13 -12.63
CA ASN A 142 -7.73 0.73 -13.40
C ASN A 142 -6.54 0.37 -12.50
N LEU A 143 -6.48 0.93 -11.28
CA LEU A 143 -5.47 0.55 -10.30
C LEU A 143 -5.54 -0.95 -10.01
N ALA A 144 -6.74 -1.50 -9.80
CA ALA A 144 -6.94 -2.91 -9.45
C ALA A 144 -6.36 -3.87 -10.52
N GLY A 145 -6.52 -3.52 -11.80
CA GLY A 145 -6.01 -4.32 -12.92
C GLY A 145 -4.49 -4.29 -13.09
N ARG A 146 -3.80 -3.33 -12.46
CA ARG A 146 -2.34 -3.16 -12.54
C ARG A 146 -1.59 -3.78 -11.36
N ILE A 147 -2.29 -4.28 -10.34
CA ILE A 147 -1.65 -4.88 -9.17
C ILE A 147 -1.31 -6.34 -9.47
N THR A 148 -0.02 -6.66 -9.38
CA THR A 148 0.45 -8.04 -9.30
C THR A 148 0.56 -8.45 -7.84
N TRP A 149 -0.11 -9.52 -7.45
CA TRP A 149 -0.19 -9.97 -6.07
C TRP A 149 0.76 -11.12 -5.81
N TYR A 150 1.38 -11.10 -4.64
CA TYR A 150 2.30 -12.10 -4.14
C TYR A 150 1.91 -12.53 -2.72
N LEU A 151 2.21 -13.77 -2.38
CA LEU A 151 2.17 -14.28 -1.02
C LEU A 151 3.47 -15.02 -0.74
N ASN A 152 4.31 -14.44 0.12
CA ASN A 152 5.65 -14.97 0.41
C ASN A 152 6.48 -15.12 -0.88
N GLY A 153 6.50 -14.10 -1.74
CA GLY A 153 7.24 -14.06 -3.00
C GLY A 153 6.63 -14.89 -4.15
N SER A 154 5.57 -15.66 -3.90
CA SER A 154 4.88 -16.47 -4.92
C SER A 154 3.72 -15.69 -5.54
N ASN A 155 3.62 -15.63 -6.87
CA ASN A 155 2.55 -14.89 -7.55
C ASN A 155 1.18 -15.55 -7.31
N VAL A 156 0.23 -14.78 -6.76
CA VAL A 156 -1.14 -15.19 -6.43
C VAL A 156 -2.19 -14.28 -7.08
N THR A 157 -1.82 -13.58 -8.16
CA THR A 157 -2.69 -12.59 -8.85
C THR A 157 -4.03 -13.19 -9.28
N SER A 158 -4.04 -14.44 -9.74
CA SER A 158 -5.27 -15.14 -10.12
C SER A 158 -6.24 -15.33 -8.94
N ALA A 159 -5.71 -15.64 -7.74
CA ALA A 159 -6.50 -15.80 -6.52
C ALA A 159 -7.05 -14.45 -5.99
N MET A 160 -6.47 -13.34 -6.43
CA MET A 160 -6.89 -11.98 -6.07
C MET A 160 -7.87 -11.36 -7.06
N ARG A 161 -8.24 -12.07 -8.14
CA ARG A 161 -9.20 -11.56 -9.12
C ARG A 161 -10.55 -11.28 -8.45
N GLY A 162 -11.12 -10.09 -8.72
CA GLY A 162 -12.41 -9.68 -8.18
C GLY A 162 -12.44 -9.29 -6.69
N VAL A 163 -11.31 -9.35 -5.96
CA VAL A 163 -11.27 -8.98 -4.53
C VAL A 163 -11.67 -7.52 -4.30
N LEU A 164 -11.22 -6.62 -5.17
CA LEU A 164 -11.50 -5.18 -5.08
C LEU A 164 -12.90 -4.82 -5.64
N GLU A 165 -13.45 -5.65 -6.54
CA GLU A 165 -14.80 -5.50 -7.10
C GLU A 165 -15.88 -5.93 -6.10
N TRP A 166 -15.66 -7.05 -5.42
CA TRP A 166 -16.57 -7.53 -4.38
C TRP A 166 -16.61 -6.62 -3.16
N GLU A 167 -15.47 -6.05 -2.76
CA GLU A 167 -15.44 -5.08 -1.66
C GLU A 167 -16.12 -3.75 -2.04
N ARG A 168 -15.98 -3.34 -3.31
CA ARG A 168 -16.79 -2.26 -3.91
C ARG A 168 -18.29 -2.53 -3.75
N MET A 169 -18.74 -3.75 -4.08
CA MET A 169 -20.14 -4.15 -3.89
C MET A 169 -20.54 -4.14 -2.41
N ARG A 170 -19.73 -4.70 -1.49
CA ARG A 170 -20.05 -4.69 -0.04
C ARG A 170 -20.16 -3.28 0.52
N GLN A 171 -19.29 -2.36 0.12
CA GLN A 171 -19.35 -0.97 0.59
C GLN A 171 -20.54 -0.21 0.00
N CYS A 172 -20.85 -0.38 -1.29
CA CYS A 172 -22.07 0.16 -1.88
C CYS A 172 -23.32 -0.35 -1.15
N LEU A 173 -23.40 -1.65 -0.88
CA LEU A 173 -24.52 -2.25 -0.16
C LEU A 173 -24.65 -1.74 1.27
N ARG A 174 -23.55 -1.58 2.01
CA ARG A 174 -23.56 -0.96 3.35
C ARG A 174 -24.05 0.48 3.33
N ARG A 175 -23.65 1.26 2.32
CA ARG A 175 -24.07 2.65 2.16
C ARG A 175 -25.57 2.76 1.84
N ILE A 176 -26.10 1.88 0.98
CA ILE A 176 -27.53 1.76 0.71
C ILE A 176 -28.30 1.35 1.97
N TRP A 177 -27.76 0.42 2.76
CA TRP A 177 -28.39 -0.04 4.00
C TRP A 177 -28.41 1.05 5.08
N LEU A 178 -27.33 1.82 5.24
CA LEU A 178 -27.29 2.99 6.12
C LEU A 178 -28.27 4.08 5.68
N VAL A 179 -28.37 4.37 4.38
CA VAL A 179 -29.34 5.35 3.85
C VAL A 179 -30.78 4.90 4.12
N ARG A 180 -31.08 3.60 3.97
CA ARG A 180 -32.40 3.05 4.32
C ARG A 180 -32.70 3.19 5.80
N LEU A 181 -31.73 2.92 6.68
CA LEU A 181 -31.91 3.10 8.12
C LEU A 181 -32.15 4.56 8.50
N THR A 182 -31.43 5.51 7.92
CA THR A 182 -31.65 6.95 8.21
C THR A 182 -32.95 7.50 7.62
N ALA A 183 -33.42 6.94 6.50
CA ALA A 183 -34.69 7.32 5.90
C ALA A 183 -35.90 6.82 6.69
N SER A 184 -35.77 5.75 7.47
CA SER A 184 -36.83 5.24 8.36
C SER A 184 -37.08 6.08 9.62
N TRP A 185 -36.24 7.08 9.92
CA TRP A 185 -36.45 8.01 11.05
C TRP A 185 -37.02 9.37 10.65
N ILE A 186 -37.25 9.62 9.35
CA ILE A 186 -37.81 10.87 8.84
C ILE A 186 -39.19 10.58 8.25
N THR A 187 -40.13 10.21 9.11
CA THR A 187 -41.55 10.42 8.85
C THR A 187 -42.25 10.61 10.19
N PRO A 188 -42.48 11.85 10.65
CA PRO A 188 -43.54 12.06 11.61
C PRO A 188 -44.84 11.75 10.87
N LEU A 189 -45.54 10.71 11.31
CA LEU A 189 -46.97 10.59 11.09
C LEU A 189 -47.63 11.87 11.65
N ARG A 190 -48.56 12.39 10.86
CA ARG A 190 -49.38 13.59 11.03
C ARG A 190 -49.63 14.06 12.46
#